data_AF-A0A849EYR3-F1
#
_entry.id   AF-A0A849EYR3-F1
#
_cell.length_a   1.000
_cell.length_b   1.000
_cell.length_c   1.000
_cell.angle_alpha   90.00
_cell.angle_beta   90.00
_cell.angle_gamma   90.00
#
_symmetry.space_group_name_H-M   'P 1'
#
loop_
_entity.id
_entity.type
_entity.pdbx_description
1 polymer ?
#
loop_
_entity_poly.entity_id
_entity_poly.type
_entity_poly.pdbx_seq_one_letter_code
_entity_poly.pdbx_strand_id
1 'polypeptide(L)'
;MKPLLLCAFLLLLSINMTIAQSDDHNTPALAKEELKEQKMVIKKVEKEEKKAAKAEKELKEEEKEQKKEKKLENALVAKQRTISKNGKKVLSLQQKLAKGKEKGKLSPVDIDKLNSKIDKLQLEIAKNKEKLAKLLKKK
;
A
#
# COMPACT_ATOMS: atom_id res chain seq x y z
N MET A 1 -43.88 28.59 17.90
CA MET A 1 -43.50 27.54 16.91
C MET A 1 -44.44 26.32 16.92
N LYS A 2 -45.71 26.45 17.32
CA LYS A 2 -46.68 25.34 17.35
C LYS A 2 -47.68 25.27 16.16
N PRO A 3 -47.96 26.33 15.37
CA PRO A 3 -48.94 26.21 14.28
C PRO A 3 -48.36 25.54 13.02
N LEU A 4 -47.04 25.64 12.79
CA LEU A 4 -46.39 25.08 11.60
C LEU A 4 -46.32 23.54 11.64
N LEU A 5 -46.15 22.97 12.83
CA LEU A 5 -46.10 21.51 13.05
C LEU A 5 -47.50 20.88 12.96
N LEU A 6 -48.55 21.63 13.34
CA LEU A 6 -49.94 21.17 13.24
C LEU A 6 -50.41 21.11 11.77
N CYS A 7 -50.02 22.09 10.95
CA CYS A 7 -50.32 22.09 9.50
C CYS A 7 -49.60 20.97 8.75
N ALA A 8 -48.35 20.66 9.13
CA ALA A 8 -47.62 19.53 8.54
C ALA A 8 -48.24 18.18 8.89
N PHE A 9 -48.82 18.03 10.09
CA PHE A 9 -49.51 16.81 10.50
C PHE A 9 -50.87 16.65 9.81
N LEU A 10 -51.63 17.74 9.61
CA LEU A 10 -52.89 17.74 8.86
C LEU A 10 -52.72 17.44 7.37
N LEU A 11 -51.59 17.82 6.77
CA LEU A 11 -51.23 17.50 5.37
C LEU A 11 -50.85 16.03 5.15
N LEU A 12 -50.38 15.32 6.18
CA LEU A 12 -50.01 13.90 6.08
C LEU A 12 -51.22 12.96 6.26
N LEU A 13 -52.27 13.40 6.96
CA LEU A 13 -53.51 12.63 7.14
C LEU A 13 -54.42 12.65 5.90
N SER A 14 -54.38 13.69 5.07
CA SER A 14 -55.19 13.78 3.85
C SER A 14 -54.68 12.91 2.69
N ILE A 15 -53.40 12.52 2.68
CA ILE A 15 -52.84 11.66 1.61
C ILE A 15 -53.29 10.20 1.76
N ASN A 16 -53.61 9.75 2.98
CA ASN A 16 -54.04 8.36 3.22
C ASN A 16 -55.54 8.12 2.92
N MET A 17 -56.37 9.17 2.90
CA MET A 17 -57.82 9.02 2.72
C MET A 17 -58.24 8.87 1.24
N THR A 18 -57.36 9.21 0.29
CA THR A 18 -57.59 9.05 -1.15
C THR A 18 -57.33 7.62 -1.66
N ILE A 19 -56.70 6.75 -0.86
CA ILE A 19 -56.39 5.37 -1.25
C ILE A 19 -57.55 4.40 -0.91
N ALA A 20 -58.60 4.86 -0.22
CA ALA A 20 -59.69 4.00 0.27
C ALA A 20 -60.95 3.96 -0.63
N GLN A 21 -60.96 4.62 -1.78
CA GLN A 21 -62.06 4.55 -2.76
C GLN A 21 -61.53 4.35 -4.19
N SER A 22 -61.22 3.10 -4.55
CA SER A 22 -61.42 2.58 -5.91
C SER A 22 -61.31 1.05 -5.86
N ASP A 23 -62.45 0.42 -5.63
CA ASP A 23 -62.59 -1.00 -5.94
C ASP A 23 -62.85 -1.17 -7.45
N ASP A 24 -62.15 -2.17 -7.97
CA ASP A 24 -62.45 -3.04 -9.09
C ASP A 24 -61.92 -2.76 -10.52
N HIS A 25 -61.26 -3.81 -11.01
CA HIS A 25 -60.88 -4.14 -12.40
C HIS A 25 -59.66 -3.45 -13.08
N ASN A 26 -58.43 -3.58 -12.53
CA ASN A 26 -57.19 -3.80 -13.33
C ASN A 26 -55.90 -4.08 -12.52
N THR A 27 -56.03 -4.50 -11.26
CA THR A 27 -54.96 -4.47 -10.26
C THR A 27 -53.80 -5.48 -10.41
N PRO A 28 -53.89 -6.65 -11.08
CA PRO A 28 -52.77 -7.59 -11.11
C PRO A 28 -51.70 -7.30 -12.18
N ALA A 29 -51.98 -6.43 -13.17
CA ALA A 29 -51.07 -6.16 -14.28
C ALA A 29 -50.06 -5.05 -13.98
N LEU A 30 -50.52 -3.90 -13.44
CA LEU A 30 -49.67 -2.76 -13.09
C LEU A 30 -48.67 -3.09 -11.97
N ALA A 31 -49.12 -3.81 -10.93
CA ALA A 31 -48.25 -4.28 -9.85
C ALA A 31 -47.18 -5.28 -10.33
N LYS A 32 -47.41 -6.02 -11.42
CA LYS A 32 -46.41 -6.93 -12.01
C LYS A 32 -45.36 -6.18 -12.84
N GLU A 33 -45.72 -5.05 -13.44
CA GLU A 33 -44.85 -4.26 -14.30
C GLU A 33 -43.89 -3.40 -13.46
N GLU A 34 -44.42 -2.71 -12.43
CA GLU A 34 -43.61 -1.97 -11.45
C GLU A 34 -42.61 -2.89 -10.72
N LEU A 35 -43.03 -4.12 -10.38
CA LEU A 35 -42.16 -5.10 -9.72
C LEU A 35 -41.10 -5.69 -10.67
N LYS A 36 -41.35 -5.68 -11.99
CA LYS A 36 -40.32 -6.01 -13.01
C LYS A 36 -39.34 -4.86 -13.18
N GLU A 37 -39.80 -3.62 -13.20
CA GLU A 37 -38.94 -2.43 -13.29
C GLU A 37 -38.05 -2.29 -12.06
N GLN A 38 -38.60 -2.42 -10.85
CA GLN A 38 -37.80 -2.44 -9.61
C GLN A 38 -36.76 -3.57 -9.62
N LYS A 39 -37.13 -4.78 -10.06
CA LYS A 39 -36.17 -5.90 -10.20
C LYS A 39 -35.09 -5.60 -11.24
N MET A 40 -35.39 -4.91 -12.33
CA MET A 40 -34.41 -4.52 -13.34
C MET A 40 -33.47 -3.42 -12.82
N VAL A 41 -33.99 -2.45 -12.07
CA VAL A 41 -33.20 -1.41 -11.41
C VAL A 41 -32.28 -2.01 -10.35
N ILE A 42 -32.80 -2.87 -9.47
CA ILE A 42 -32.00 -3.59 -8.46
C ILE A 42 -30.89 -4.41 -9.14
N LYS A 43 -31.21 -5.14 -10.20
CA LYS A 43 -30.20 -5.90 -10.97
C LYS A 43 -29.14 -5.01 -11.64
N LYS A 44 -29.49 -3.78 -12.05
CA LYS A 44 -28.52 -2.82 -12.60
C LYS A 44 -27.61 -2.27 -11.51
N VAL A 45 -28.17 -1.85 -10.38
CA VAL A 45 -27.42 -1.38 -9.21
C VAL A 45 -26.48 -2.47 -8.69
N GLU A 46 -26.96 -3.70 -8.50
CA GLU A 46 -26.10 -4.82 -8.07
C GLU A 46 -24.97 -5.11 -9.07
N LYS A 47 -25.22 -4.96 -10.38
CA LYS A 47 -24.18 -5.15 -11.40
C LYS A 47 -23.13 -4.04 -11.34
N GLU A 48 -23.55 -2.80 -11.11
CA GLU A 48 -22.64 -1.66 -10.98
C GLU A 48 -21.85 -1.72 -9.68
N GLU A 49 -22.48 -2.08 -8.56
CA GLU A 49 -21.79 -2.32 -7.28
C GLU A 49 -20.77 -3.47 -7.41
N LYS A 50 -21.13 -4.57 -8.07
CA LYS A 50 -20.19 -5.68 -8.32
C LYS A 50 -19.01 -5.25 -9.21
N LYS A 51 -19.23 -4.36 -10.18
CA LYS A 51 -18.16 -3.80 -11.02
C LYS A 51 -17.26 -2.86 -10.23
N ALA A 52 -17.84 -1.95 -9.45
CA ALA A 52 -17.09 -1.05 -8.57
C ALA A 52 -16.25 -1.82 -7.54
N ALA A 53 -16.83 -2.85 -6.91
CA ALA A 53 -16.13 -3.70 -5.95
C ALA A 53 -14.99 -4.52 -6.58
N LYS A 54 -15.10 -4.91 -7.86
CA LYS A 54 -14.01 -5.56 -8.60
C LYS A 54 -12.90 -4.57 -8.93
N ALA A 55 -13.25 -3.41 -9.46
CA ALA A 55 -12.29 -2.35 -9.77
C ALA A 55 -11.51 -1.90 -8.53
N GLU A 56 -12.18 -1.73 -7.39
CA GLU A 56 -11.51 -1.37 -6.13
C GLU A 56 -10.56 -2.46 -5.64
N LYS A 57 -10.92 -3.75 -5.83
CA LYS A 57 -10.04 -4.87 -5.49
C LYS A 57 -8.79 -4.89 -6.37
N GLU A 58 -8.95 -4.72 -7.68
CA GLU A 58 -7.84 -4.68 -8.64
C GLU A 58 -6.89 -3.51 -8.32
N LEU A 59 -7.42 -2.31 -8.08
CA LEU A 59 -6.60 -1.15 -7.66
C LEU A 59 -5.83 -1.43 -6.36
N LYS A 60 -6.48 -2.04 -5.35
CA LYS A 60 -5.82 -2.40 -4.09
C LYS A 60 -4.74 -3.46 -4.26
N GLU A 61 -4.91 -4.39 -5.18
CA GLU A 61 -3.90 -5.41 -5.49
C GLU A 61 -2.71 -4.79 -6.19
N GLU A 62 -2.95 -3.93 -7.19
CA GLU A 62 -1.92 -3.20 -7.90
C GLU A 62 -1.10 -2.29 -6.96
N GLU A 63 -1.75 -1.53 -6.08
CA GLU A 63 -1.06 -0.71 -5.07
C GLU A 63 -0.20 -1.55 -4.13
N LYS A 64 -0.68 -2.74 -3.74
CA LYS A 64 0.09 -3.65 -2.89
C LYS A 64 1.33 -4.18 -3.62
N GLU A 65 1.21 -4.48 -4.90
CA GLU A 65 2.33 -4.94 -5.73
C GLU A 65 3.36 -3.84 -5.94
N GLN A 66 2.94 -2.64 -6.35
CA GLN A 66 3.82 -1.47 -6.48
C GLN A 66 4.53 -1.16 -5.15
N LYS A 67 3.82 -1.28 -4.01
CA LYS A 67 4.43 -1.08 -2.69
C LYS A 67 5.45 -2.17 -2.33
N LYS A 68 5.24 -3.42 -2.74
CA LYS A 68 6.22 -4.51 -2.54
C LYS A 68 7.46 -4.27 -3.40
N GLU A 69 7.29 -3.90 -4.67
CA GLU A 69 8.38 -3.60 -5.59
C GLU A 69 9.22 -2.42 -5.10
N LYS A 70 8.58 -1.30 -4.74
CA LYS A 70 9.27 -0.13 -4.18
C LYS A 70 10.02 -0.46 -2.89
N LYS A 71 9.49 -1.32 -2.03
CA LYS A 71 10.19 -1.78 -0.82
C LYS A 71 11.43 -2.62 -1.18
N LEU A 72 11.31 -3.50 -2.17
CA LEU A 72 12.43 -4.32 -2.65
C LEU A 72 13.53 -3.44 -3.25
N GLU A 73 13.18 -2.51 -4.12
CA GLU A 73 14.12 -1.57 -4.73
C GLU A 73 14.84 -0.72 -3.68
N ASN A 74 14.10 -0.15 -2.73
CA ASN A 74 14.69 0.61 -1.63
C ASN A 74 15.67 -0.25 -0.80
N ALA A 75 15.34 -1.52 -0.56
CA ALA A 75 16.24 -2.43 0.14
C ALA A 75 17.53 -2.72 -0.67
N LEU A 76 17.42 -2.89 -1.99
CA LEU A 76 18.57 -3.06 -2.89
C LEU A 76 19.49 -1.83 -2.84
N VAL A 77 18.92 -0.63 -3.05
CA VAL A 77 19.66 0.64 -3.03
C VAL A 77 20.34 0.86 -1.67
N ALA A 78 19.62 0.62 -0.57
CA ALA A 78 20.17 0.76 0.78
C ALA A 78 21.37 -0.18 1.03
N LYS A 79 21.30 -1.43 0.55
CA LYS A 79 22.40 -2.39 0.66
C LYS A 79 23.59 -2.00 -0.19
N GLN A 80 23.37 -1.60 -1.44
CA GLN A 80 24.43 -1.15 -2.34
C GLN A 80 25.13 0.10 -1.81
N ARG A 81 24.38 1.06 -1.27
CA ARG A 81 24.93 2.27 -0.63
C ARG A 81 25.79 1.93 0.57
N THR A 82 25.34 1.01 1.42
CA THR A 82 26.12 0.56 2.60
C THR A 82 27.43 -0.12 2.17
N ILE A 83 27.39 -1.01 1.18
CA ILE A 83 28.58 -1.67 0.62
C ILE A 83 29.56 -0.62 0.08
N SER A 84 29.09 0.35 -0.70
CA SER A 84 29.93 1.42 -1.25
C SER A 84 30.59 2.26 -0.15
N LYS A 85 29.82 2.69 0.87
CA LYS A 85 30.34 3.46 2.01
C LYS A 85 31.41 2.69 2.77
N ASN A 86 31.17 1.42 3.08
CA ASN A 86 32.16 0.60 3.79
C ASN A 86 33.39 0.34 2.91
N GLY A 87 33.22 0.12 1.60
CA GLY A 87 34.33 -0.01 0.65
C GLY A 87 35.24 1.22 0.63
N LYS A 88 34.67 2.44 0.59
CA LYS A 88 35.45 3.69 0.70
C LYS A 88 36.23 3.79 2.01
N LYS A 89 35.63 3.36 3.13
CA LYS A 89 36.31 3.33 4.44
C LYS A 89 37.49 2.35 4.44
N VAL A 90 37.30 1.15 3.89
CA VAL A 90 38.36 0.14 3.75
C VAL A 90 39.54 0.72 2.96
N LEU A 91 39.28 1.33 1.80
CA LEU A 91 40.34 1.94 0.98
C LEU A 91 41.10 3.04 1.75
N SER A 92 40.39 3.92 2.47
CA SER A 92 41.03 4.95 3.28
C SER A 92 41.91 4.38 4.40
N LEU A 93 41.44 3.33 5.08
CA LEU A 93 42.21 2.66 6.14
C LEU A 93 43.43 1.92 5.57
N GLN A 94 43.30 1.27 4.42
CA GLN A 94 44.41 0.62 3.72
C GLN A 94 45.47 1.64 3.30
N GLN A 95 45.07 2.80 2.77
CA GLN A 95 46.00 3.89 2.45
C GLN A 95 46.73 4.43 3.69
N LYS A 96 46.02 4.60 4.82
CA LYS A 96 46.64 5.02 6.09
C LYS A 96 47.62 3.98 6.60
N LEU A 97 47.26 2.70 6.55
CA LEU A 97 48.11 1.58 6.93
C LEU A 97 49.38 1.54 6.07
N ALA A 98 49.25 1.61 4.75
CA ALA A 98 50.38 1.58 3.81
C ALA A 98 51.35 2.74 4.07
N LYS A 99 50.85 3.98 4.07
CA LYS A 99 51.67 5.18 4.33
C LYS A 99 52.32 5.17 5.72
N GLY A 100 51.61 4.66 6.73
CA GLY A 100 52.11 4.60 8.10
C GLY A 100 53.20 3.55 8.29
N LYS A 101 53.06 2.39 7.63
CA LYS A 101 54.06 1.32 7.59
C LYS A 101 55.32 1.76 6.85
N GLU A 102 55.15 2.33 5.65
CA GLU A 102 56.26 2.83 4.82
C GLU A 102 57.09 3.89 5.56
N LYS A 103 56.43 4.79 6.30
CA LYS A 103 57.10 5.83 7.08
C LYS A 103 57.63 5.36 8.45
N GLY A 104 57.40 4.10 8.83
CA GLY A 104 57.75 3.58 10.16
C GLY A 104 57.05 4.29 11.32
N LYS A 105 55.94 5.01 11.07
CA LYS A 105 55.24 5.82 12.08
C LYS A 105 54.15 5.06 12.85
N LEU A 106 53.81 3.86 12.41
CA LEU A 106 52.82 3.02 13.08
C LEU A 106 53.52 2.02 14.01
N SER A 107 53.06 1.97 15.26
CA SER A 107 53.43 0.89 16.17
C SER A 107 52.80 -0.44 15.72
N PRO A 108 53.33 -1.59 16.14
CA PRO A 108 52.70 -2.89 15.89
C PRO A 108 51.24 -2.93 16.35
N VAL A 109 50.96 -2.35 17.53
CA VAL A 109 49.60 -2.27 18.09
C VAL A 109 48.66 -1.45 17.20
N ASP A 110 49.12 -0.36 16.62
CA ASP A 110 48.29 0.47 15.72
C ASP A 110 48.03 -0.20 14.38
N ILE A 111 49.01 -0.97 13.88
CA ILE A 111 48.85 -1.82 12.69
C ILE A 111 47.73 -2.83 12.94
N ASP A 112 47.76 -3.53 14.08
CA ASP A 112 46.76 -4.54 14.42
C ASP A 112 45.36 -3.94 14.59
N LYS A 113 45.27 -2.75 15.23
CA LYS A 113 44.00 -2.02 15.33
C LYS A 113 43.43 -1.63 13.97
N LEU A 114 44.28 -1.18 13.04
CA LEU A 114 43.86 -0.83 11.68
C LEU A 114 43.43 -2.06 10.89
N ASN A 115 44.19 -3.15 10.96
CA ASN A 115 43.84 -4.43 10.33
C ASN A 115 42.51 -4.94 10.86
N SER A 116 42.32 -4.99 12.18
CA SER A 116 41.06 -5.42 12.79
C SER A 116 39.86 -4.59 12.33
N LYS A 117 40.03 -3.27 12.14
CA LYS A 117 38.97 -2.40 11.58
C LYS A 117 38.69 -2.72 10.11
N ILE A 118 39.73 -2.96 9.32
CA ILE A 118 39.61 -3.36 7.92
C ILE A 118 38.85 -4.68 7.82
N ASP A 119 39.24 -5.70 8.59
CA ASP A 119 38.63 -7.03 8.58
C ASP A 119 37.15 -6.99 8.97
N LYS A 120 36.81 -6.21 10.01
CA LYS A 120 35.41 -5.99 10.42
C LYS A 120 34.58 -5.39 9.29
N LEU A 121 35.10 -4.36 8.62
CA LEU A 121 34.40 -3.73 7.49
C LEU A 121 34.29 -4.67 6.29
N GLN A 122 35.33 -5.45 5.98
CA GLN A 122 35.31 -6.44 4.91
C GLN A 122 34.28 -7.55 5.18
N LEU A 123 34.18 -8.04 6.42
CA LEU A 123 33.17 -9.00 6.83
C LEU A 123 31.76 -8.43 6.69
N GLU A 124 31.53 -7.18 7.11
CA GLU A 124 30.24 -6.50 6.91
C GLU A 124 29.90 -6.33 5.43
N ILE A 125 30.88 -5.99 4.59
CA ILE A 125 30.70 -5.89 3.14
C ILE A 125 30.31 -7.25 2.57
N ALA A 126 30.99 -8.34 2.94
CA ALA A 126 30.68 -9.69 2.49
C ALA A 126 29.25 -10.10 2.87
N LYS A 127 28.87 -9.92 4.14
CA LYS A 127 27.50 -10.18 4.62
C LYS A 127 26.45 -9.36 3.87
N ASN A 128 26.73 -8.08 3.58
CA ASN A 128 25.80 -7.24 2.84
C ASN A 128 25.74 -7.62 1.35
N LYS A 129 26.84 -8.04 0.72
CA LYS A 129 26.85 -8.58 -0.65
C LYS A 129 26.03 -9.85 -0.75
N GLU A 130 26.14 -10.76 0.21
CA GLU A 130 25.32 -11.98 0.26
C GLU A 130 23.83 -11.63 0.41
N LYS A 131 23.49 -10.71 1.32
CA LYS A 131 22.11 -10.21 1.47
C LYS A 131 21.59 -9.53 0.20
N LEU A 132 22.43 -8.76 -0.49
CA LEU A 132 22.09 -8.14 -1.77
C LEU A 132 21.81 -9.20 -2.83
N ALA A 133 22.65 -10.24 -2.95
CA ALA A 133 22.42 -11.34 -3.87
C ALA A 133 21.10 -12.07 -3.59
N LYS A 134 20.75 -12.29 -2.32
CA LYS A 134 19.44 -12.87 -1.93
C LYS A 134 18.27 -11.97 -2.31
N LEU A 135 18.41 -10.65 -2.23
CA LEU A 135 17.37 -9.71 -2.65
C LEU A 135 17.23 -9.64 -4.17
N LEU A 136 18.33 -9.71 -4.92
CA LEU A 136 18.33 -9.75 -6.39
C LEU A 136 17.63 -11.01 -6.92
N LYS A 137 17.73 -12.15 -6.21
CA LYS A 137 16.98 -13.37 -6.54
C LYS A 137 15.47 -13.29 -6.28
N LYS A 138 15.04 -12.31 -5.46
CA LYS A 138 13.62 -12.07 -5.15
C LYS A 138 12.98 -11.04 -6.07
N LYS A 139 13.80 -10.31 -6.83
CA LYS A 139 13.36 -9.45 -7.92
C LYS A 139 13.05 -10.33 -9.12
#